data_AF-A0A8P4KRI5-F1
#
_entry.id   AF-A0A8P4KRI5-F1
#
_cell.length_a   1.000
_cell.length_b   1.000
_cell.length_c   1.000
_cell.angle_alpha   90.00
_cell.angle_beta   90.00
_cell.angle_gamma   90.00
#
_symmetry.space_group_name_H-M   'P 1'
#
loop_
_entity.id
_entity.type
_entity.pdbx_description
1 polymer ?
#
loop_
_entity_poly.entity_id
_entity_poly.type
_entity_poly.pdbx_seq_one_letter_code
_entity_poly.pdbx_strand_id
1 'polypeptide(L)'
;MVTSVSRHPLRLCSPSDVRTQREGLQRNICGKDIQQLKMPDHIDEKLKNYRTAPFDARFPNTNQTRNCFQNYLDFHRCNKALSAKDQDTAPCMWYQRVYKSLCPMSWVQKWDEQVEAGSFPGKI
;
A
#
# COMPACT_ATOMS: atom_id res chain seq x y z
N MET A 1 19.83 50.79 21.41
CA MET A 1 20.37 49.99 20.28
C MET A 1 20.60 48.57 20.76
N VAL A 2 19.95 47.61 20.08
CA VAL A 2 20.14 46.15 20.04
C VAL A 2 20.32 45.34 21.34
N THR A 3 19.29 44.61 21.75
CA THR A 3 19.42 43.38 22.54
C THR A 3 19.47 42.17 21.58
N SER A 4 20.51 41.35 21.73
CA SER A 4 20.89 40.25 20.86
C SER A 4 20.00 39.02 21.04
N VAL A 5 19.47 38.48 19.93
CA VAL A 5 18.78 37.19 19.89
C VAL A 5 19.82 36.08 19.75
N SER A 6 19.91 35.21 20.75
CA SER A 6 20.83 34.06 20.78
C SER A 6 20.42 33.01 19.71
N ARG A 7 21.13 32.99 18.58
CA ARG A 7 21.03 31.92 17.57
C ARG A 7 21.85 30.72 18.03
N HIS A 8 21.19 29.62 18.36
CA HIS A 8 21.84 28.32 18.50
C HIS A 8 22.27 27.81 17.11
N PRO A 9 23.55 27.47 16.88
CA PRO A 9 23.96 26.84 15.63
C PRO A 9 23.50 25.38 15.60
N LEU A 10 22.90 24.98 14.48
CA LEU A 10 22.65 23.58 14.13
C LEU A 10 23.97 22.79 14.24
N ARG A 11 24.05 21.83 15.17
CA ARG A 11 25.21 20.94 15.27
C ARG A 11 25.12 19.85 14.21
N LEU A 12 26.14 19.78 13.36
CA LEU A 12 26.43 18.66 12.47
C LEU A 12 26.94 17.48 13.32
N CYS A 13 26.43 16.26 13.10
CA CYS A 13 26.98 15.05 13.71
C CYS A 13 28.36 14.75 13.08
N SER A 14 29.39 14.60 13.92
CA SER A 14 30.76 14.30 13.50
C SER A 14 30.95 12.80 13.19
N PRO A 15 31.89 12.43 12.30
CA PRO A 15 32.15 11.05 11.88
C PRO A 15 32.68 10.09 12.96
N SER A 16 32.86 10.56 14.20
CA SER A 16 33.51 9.80 15.27
C SER A 16 32.60 8.79 15.99
N ASP A 17 31.30 8.76 15.68
CA ASP A 17 30.31 7.90 16.34
C ASP A 17 30.08 6.53 15.64
N VAL A 18 30.96 6.13 14.72
CA VAL A 18 30.91 4.79 14.10
C VAL A 18 31.53 3.76 15.06
N ARG A 19 30.75 3.36 16.07
CA ARG A 19 31.13 2.30 17.02
C ARG A 19 30.91 0.92 16.39
N THR A 20 32.03 0.29 16.03
CA THR A 20 32.32 -1.17 16.05
C THR A 20 31.54 -2.07 15.09
N GLN A 21 32.25 -2.51 14.05
CA GLN A 21 31.85 -3.57 13.13
C GLN A 21 31.78 -4.92 13.85
N ARG A 22 30.62 -5.59 13.78
CA ARG A 22 30.54 -7.06 13.75
C ARG A 22 29.65 -7.45 12.56
N GLU A 23 30.28 -8.24 11.70
CA GLU A 23 29.86 -8.96 10.51
C GLU A 23 28.36 -8.96 10.12
N GLY A 24 28.12 -8.65 8.85
CA GLY A 24 26.88 -8.97 8.15
C GLY A 24 26.10 -7.74 7.70
N LEU A 25 26.27 -7.39 6.42
CA LEU A 25 25.31 -6.67 5.58
C LEU A 25 24.66 -5.42 6.21
N GLN A 26 25.13 -4.22 5.87
CA GLN A 26 24.26 -3.13 5.40
C GLN A 26 25.13 -1.96 4.90
N ARG A 27 24.76 -1.43 3.73
CA ARG A 27 25.51 -0.47 2.93
C ARG A 27 25.43 0.94 3.52
N ASN A 28 26.55 1.67 3.41
CA ASN A 28 26.65 3.11 3.62
C ASN A 28 25.79 3.86 2.60
N ILE A 29 24.64 4.42 2.99
CA ILE A 29 24.02 5.54 2.26
C ILE A 29 23.37 6.49 3.26
N CYS A 30 24.05 7.61 3.55
CA CYS A 30 23.46 8.80 4.13
C CYS A 30 22.93 9.67 2.98
N GLY A 31 21.61 9.81 2.91
CA GLY A 31 20.88 10.88 2.20
C GLY A 31 21.22 11.15 0.73
N LYS A 32 20.41 10.58 -0.17
CA LYS A 32 19.82 11.21 -1.38
C LYS A 32 18.93 10.18 -2.09
N ASP A 33 17.69 10.57 -2.35
CA ASP A 33 16.72 9.96 -3.28
C ASP A 33 16.31 8.48 -3.07
N ILE A 34 15.44 8.24 -2.07
CA ILE A 34 14.52 7.07 -2.12
C ILE A 34 13.38 7.41 -3.10
N GLN A 35 13.71 7.61 -4.37
CA GLN A 35 12.72 7.75 -5.44
C GLN A 35 13.17 6.87 -6.61
N GLN A 36 12.93 5.56 -6.46
CA GLN A 36 12.58 4.59 -7.51
C GLN A 36 12.89 3.16 -7.05
N LEU A 37 12.11 2.64 -6.10
CA LEU A 37 11.63 1.28 -6.29
C LEU A 37 10.40 1.42 -7.20
N LYS A 38 10.67 1.49 -8.51
CA LYS A 38 9.66 1.19 -9.52
C LYS A 38 9.15 -0.22 -9.22
N MET A 39 7.97 -0.30 -8.63
CA MET A 39 7.16 -1.52 -8.58
C MET A 39 5.91 -1.44 -9.50
N PRO A 40 5.96 -0.90 -10.75
CA PRO A 40 4.91 -1.18 -11.73
C PRO A 40 5.13 -2.53 -12.44
N ASP A 41 6.39 -2.87 -12.77
CA ASP A 41 6.70 -4.00 -13.66
C ASP A 41 6.24 -5.36 -13.11
N HIS A 42 6.38 -5.55 -11.79
CA HIS A 42 6.01 -6.81 -11.15
C HIS A 42 4.48 -6.96 -10.96
N ILE A 43 3.71 -5.86 -10.91
CA ILE A 43 2.25 -5.93 -10.84
C ILE A 43 1.67 -6.24 -12.21
N ASP A 44 2.20 -5.63 -13.27
CA ASP A 44 1.75 -5.85 -14.64
C ASP A 44 2.00 -7.28 -15.12
N GLU A 45 3.17 -7.85 -14.82
CA GLU A 45 3.46 -9.25 -15.13
C GLU A 45 2.52 -10.21 -14.40
N LYS A 46 2.28 -9.96 -13.10
CA LYS A 46 1.30 -10.73 -12.31
C LYS A 46 -0.10 -10.62 -12.87
N LEU A 47 -0.46 -9.44 -13.38
CA LEU A 47 -1.76 -9.21 -13.98
C LEU A 47 -1.90 -9.97 -15.31
N LYS A 48 -0.85 -10.02 -16.14
CA LYS A 48 -0.86 -10.79 -17.39
C LYS A 48 -0.98 -12.29 -17.16
N ASN A 49 -0.30 -12.80 -16.13
CA ASN A 49 -0.28 -14.24 -15.81
C ASN A 49 -1.36 -14.67 -14.79
N TYR A 50 -2.29 -13.79 -14.46
CA TYR A 50 -3.33 -14.07 -13.47
C TYR A 50 -4.33 -15.11 -13.98
N ARG A 51 -4.47 -16.23 -13.26
CA ARG A 51 -5.50 -17.25 -13.52
C ARG A 51 -6.59 -17.28 -12.44
N THR A 52 -6.19 -17.25 -11.18
CA THR A 52 -7.08 -17.29 -10.02
C THR A 52 -6.42 -16.56 -8.85
N ALA A 53 -7.18 -16.29 -7.79
CA ALA A 53 -6.66 -15.68 -6.57
C ALA A 53 -5.60 -16.62 -5.94
N PRO A 54 -4.38 -16.12 -5.66
CA PRO A 54 -3.36 -16.92 -4.97
C PRO A 54 -3.74 -17.12 -3.50
N PHE A 55 -3.08 -18.09 -2.85
CA PHE A 55 -3.20 -18.28 -1.41
C PHE A 55 -2.73 -17.04 -0.64
N ASP A 56 -3.56 -16.56 0.29
CA ASP A 56 -3.24 -15.45 1.19
C ASP A 56 -3.05 -16.00 2.62
N ALA A 57 -1.82 -15.93 3.13
CA ALA A 57 -1.47 -16.42 4.46
C ALA A 57 -2.20 -15.70 5.60
N ARG A 58 -2.78 -14.50 5.37
CA ARG A 58 -3.64 -13.81 6.34
C ARG A 58 -4.97 -14.52 6.55
N PHE A 59 -5.41 -15.32 5.57
CA PHE A 59 -6.68 -16.03 5.56
C PHE A 59 -6.47 -17.53 5.27
N PRO A 60 -5.78 -18.28 6.16
CA PRO A 60 -5.39 -19.66 5.90
C PRO A 60 -6.55 -20.67 6.05
N ASN A 61 -7.65 -20.26 6.67
CA ASN A 61 -8.77 -21.14 6.99
C ASN A 61 -9.70 -21.36 5.80
N THR A 62 -10.50 -22.43 5.84
CA THR A 62 -11.50 -22.74 4.79
C THR A 62 -12.53 -21.63 4.59
N ASN A 63 -12.90 -20.89 5.65
CA ASN A 63 -13.83 -19.76 5.52
C ASN A 63 -13.14 -18.53 4.93
N GLN A 64 -13.38 -18.28 3.64
CA GLN A 64 -12.79 -17.18 2.86
C GLN A 64 -13.63 -15.89 2.84
N THR A 65 -14.70 -15.80 3.64
CA THR A 65 -15.59 -14.63 3.70
C THR A 65 -14.82 -13.33 3.98
N ARG A 66 -13.88 -13.36 4.93
CA ARG A 66 -13.05 -12.18 5.26
C ARG A 66 -12.07 -11.81 4.16
N ASN A 67 -11.54 -12.80 3.43
CA ASN A 67 -10.63 -12.56 2.31
C ASN A 67 -11.35 -11.83 1.18
N CYS A 68 -12.54 -12.33 0.80
CA CYS A 68 -13.42 -11.67 -0.16
C CYS A 68 -13.73 -10.22 0.26
N PHE A 69 -14.25 -10.03 1.47
CA PHE A 69 -14.66 -8.70 1.94
C PHE A 69 -13.48 -7.72 2.04
N GLN A 70 -12.31 -8.18 2.50
CA GLN A 70 -11.13 -7.33 2.60
C GLN A 70 -10.65 -6.86 1.22
N ASN A 71 -10.60 -7.75 0.21
CA ASN A 71 -10.18 -7.36 -1.14
C ASN A 71 -11.19 -6.41 -1.82
N TYR A 72 -12.48 -6.57 -1.54
CA TYR A 72 -13.49 -5.61 -1.99
C TYR A 72 -13.21 -4.21 -1.40
N LEU A 73 -13.01 -4.11 -0.08
CA LEU A 73 -12.67 -2.84 0.57
C LEU A 73 -11.36 -2.25 0.03
N ASP A 74 -10.33 -3.07 -0.14
CA ASP A 74 -9.01 -2.64 -0.60
C ASP A 74 -9.08 -2.07 -2.03
N PHE A 75 -9.90 -2.66 -2.90
CA PHE A 75 -10.16 -2.11 -4.24
C PHE A 75 -10.75 -0.71 -4.17
N HIS A 76 -11.86 -0.53 -3.45
CA HIS A 76 -12.51 0.78 -3.40
C HIS A 76 -11.67 1.84 -2.68
N ARG A 77 -10.95 1.48 -1.62
CA ARG A 77 -10.02 2.38 -0.93
C ARG A 77 -8.84 2.79 -1.82
N CYS A 78 -8.24 1.83 -2.50
CA CYS A 78 -7.15 2.07 -3.45
C CYS A 78 -7.63 3.01 -4.56
N ASN A 79 -8.78 2.70 -5.17
CA ASN A 79 -9.33 3.48 -6.25
C ASN A 79 -9.65 4.92 -5.80
N LYS A 80 -10.27 5.08 -4.62
CA LYS A 80 -10.57 6.39 -4.04
C LYS A 80 -9.29 7.20 -3.73
N ALA A 81 -8.28 6.56 -3.14
CA ALA A 81 -7.03 7.21 -2.77
C ALA A 81 -6.20 7.66 -3.98
N LEU A 82 -6.18 6.87 -5.05
CA LEU A 82 -5.45 7.20 -6.29
C LEU A 82 -6.23 8.18 -7.17
N SER A 83 -7.56 8.04 -7.26
CA SER A 83 -8.41 9.00 -7.99
C SER A 83 -8.38 10.38 -7.34
N ALA A 84 -8.34 10.46 -6.01
CA ALA A 84 -8.20 11.74 -5.30
C ALA A 84 -6.83 12.42 -5.50
N LYS A 85 -5.83 11.70 -6.02
CA LYS A 85 -4.48 12.19 -6.31
C LYS A 85 -4.20 12.30 -7.81
N ASP A 86 -5.21 12.03 -8.66
CA ASP A 86 -5.08 11.94 -10.11
C ASP A 86 -3.93 11.00 -10.56
N GLN A 87 -3.74 9.88 -9.84
CA GLN A 87 -2.71 8.88 -10.12
C GLN A 87 -3.29 7.66 -10.84
N ASP A 88 -2.41 6.88 -11.48
CA ASP A 88 -2.78 5.66 -12.18
C ASP A 88 -3.40 4.61 -11.23
N THR A 89 -4.59 4.13 -11.59
CA THR A 89 -5.37 3.14 -10.84
C THR A 89 -5.03 1.69 -11.20
N ALA A 90 -4.12 1.46 -12.16
CA ALA A 90 -3.65 0.13 -12.54
C ALA A 90 -3.23 -0.76 -11.34
N PRO A 91 -2.57 -0.26 -10.27
CA PRO A 91 -2.24 -1.08 -9.11
C PRO A 91 -3.47 -1.64 -8.38
N CYS A 92 -4.61 -0.93 -8.43
CA CYS A 92 -5.85 -1.37 -7.79
C CYS A 92 -6.52 -2.53 -8.54
N MET A 93 -6.22 -2.71 -9.82
CA MET A 93 -6.82 -3.76 -10.67
C MET A 93 -6.49 -5.18 -10.16
N TRP A 94 -5.38 -5.34 -9.44
CA TRP A 94 -5.07 -6.59 -8.75
C TRP A 94 -6.18 -7.00 -7.78
N TYR A 95 -6.57 -6.09 -6.88
CA TYR A 95 -7.65 -6.34 -5.91
C TYR A 95 -8.97 -6.62 -6.61
N GLN A 96 -9.21 -5.95 -7.74
CA GLN A 96 -10.41 -6.17 -8.53
C GLN A 96 -10.54 -7.62 -9.00
N ARG A 97 -9.46 -8.19 -9.53
CA ARG A 97 -9.46 -9.58 -9.99
C ARG A 97 -9.59 -10.57 -8.84
N VAL A 98 -8.94 -10.28 -7.71
CA VAL A 98 -8.98 -11.14 -6.52
C VAL A 98 -10.39 -11.22 -5.93
N TYR A 99 -11.05 -10.09 -5.65
CA TYR A 99 -12.40 -10.15 -5.07
C TYR A 99 -13.42 -10.74 -6.06
N LYS A 100 -13.30 -10.48 -7.37
CA LYS A 100 -14.17 -11.11 -8.38
C LYS A 100 -14.01 -12.63 -8.45
N SER A 101 -12.83 -13.16 -8.12
CA SER A 101 -12.57 -14.60 -8.11
C SER A 101 -13.03 -15.29 -6.81
N LEU A 102 -13.06 -14.55 -5.69
CA LEU A 102 -13.37 -15.10 -4.36
C LEU A 102 -14.83 -14.86 -3.94
N CYS A 103 -15.41 -13.72 -4.32
CA CYS A 103 -16.70 -13.28 -3.81
C CYS A 103 -17.85 -13.84 -4.65
N PRO A 104 -18.96 -14.27 -4.01
CA PRO A 104 -20.21 -14.50 -4.71
C PRO A 104 -20.70 -13.22 -5.38
N MET A 105 -21.11 -13.30 -6.66
CA MET A 105 -21.60 -12.13 -7.41
C MET A 105 -22.78 -11.44 -6.73
N SER A 106 -23.64 -12.21 -6.04
CA SER A 106 -24.78 -11.68 -5.31
C SER A 106 -24.39 -10.82 -4.10
N TRP A 107 -23.20 -11.02 -3.52
CA TRP A 107 -22.69 -10.16 -2.46
C TRP A 107 -22.13 -8.88 -3.02
N VAL A 108 -21.33 -8.99 -4.10
CA VAL A 108 -20.74 -7.85 -4.79
C VAL A 108 -21.83 -6.88 -5.27
N GLN A 109 -22.86 -7.38 -5.96
CA GLN A 109 -23.98 -6.54 -6.43
C GLN A 109 -24.67 -5.79 -5.28
N LYS A 110 -24.96 -6.47 -4.17
CA LYS A 110 -25.57 -5.83 -2.99
C LYS A 110 -24.67 -4.78 -2.36
N TRP A 111 -23.37 -5.02 -2.31
CA TRP A 111 -22.42 -4.05 -1.79
C TRP A 111 -22.24 -2.86 -2.74
N ASP A 112 -22.24 -3.10 -4.05
CA ASP A 112 -22.19 -2.04 -5.07
C ASP A 112 -23.41 -1.13 -4.93
N GLU A 113 -24.63 -1.68 -4.85
CA GLU A 113 -25.87 -0.94 -4.60
C GLU A 113 -25.79 -0.11 -3.30
N GLN A 114 -25.26 -0.69 -2.22
CA GLN A 114 -25.09 0.03 -0.94
C GLN A 114 -24.04 1.14 -1.03
N VAL A 115 -22.98 0.96 -1.82
CA VAL A 115 -21.94 1.98 -2.03
C VAL A 115 -22.51 3.14 -2.84
N GLU A 116 -23.26 2.87 -3.91
CA GLU A 116 -23.96 3.87 -4.70
C GLU A 116 -25.03 4.63 -3.88
N ALA A 117 -25.77 3.91 -3.03
CA ALA A 117 -26.75 4.50 -2.12
C ALA A 117 -26.13 5.23 -0.91
N GLY A 118 -24.81 5.13 -0.69
CA GLY A 118 -24.13 5.70 0.48
C GLY A 118 -24.49 5.03 1.81
N SER A 119 -25.13 3.86 1.80
CA SER A 119 -25.56 3.10 2.98
C SER A 119 -24.62 1.95 3.35
N PHE A 120 -23.46 1.85 2.71
CA PHE A 120 -22.50 0.77 2.94
C PHE A 120 -21.85 0.86 4.33
N PRO A 121 -21.86 -0.22 5.14
CA PRO A 121 -21.37 -0.17 6.53
C PRO A 121 -19.84 -0.16 6.65
N GLY A 122 -19.11 -0.49 5.58
CA GLY A 122 -17.65 -0.52 5.58
C GLY A 122 -17.02 0.86 5.32
N LYS A 123 -15.88 1.13 5.95
CA LYS A 123 -15.11 2.36 5.70
C LYS A 123 -14.36 2.25 4.37
N ILE A 124 -14.77 3.04 3.37
CA ILE A 124 -14.16 3.16 2.04
C ILE A 124 -13.59 4.57 1.83
#